data_AF-A0A1Y1K0B8-F1
#
_entry.id   AF-A0A1Y1K0B8-F1
#
_cell.length_a   1.000
_cell.length_b   1.000
_cell.length_c   1.000
_cell.angle_alpha   90.00
_cell.angle_beta   90.00
_cell.angle_gamma   90.00
#
_symmetry.space_group_name_H-M   'P 1'
#
loop_
_entity.id
_entity.type
_entity.pdbx_description
1 polymer ?
#
loop_
_entity_poly.entity_id
_entity_poly.type
_entity_poly.pdbx_seq_one_letter_code
_entity_poly.pdbx_strand_id
1 'polypeptide(L)'
;ILFFVLISRSELSGLAVIEVNICELTLYGMTTLATIVGMWQIRQLKFDGSRNIQLDNILLIGAQTGMYIYSMFTIIGGQFTIEKNTILVLITALASLLQTTFQTIFVLDASRRSCVTPDQIKRKPGREIVTFLLVTNLAMWLINTLEKSRADSHPIQLHFYGLWAWTIITHVSMPLAIFYRFHSTVCLCEIWKRAYKIKPTYM
;
A
#
# COMPACT_ATOMS: atom_id res chain seq x y z
N ILE A 1 13.38 -5.62 12.28
CA ILE A 1 14.43 -6.29 13.12
C ILE A 1 13.83 -6.81 14.40
N LEU A 2 13.14 -5.96 15.19
CA LEU A 2 12.49 -6.35 16.43
C LEU A 2 11.55 -7.55 16.26
N PHE A 3 10.66 -7.52 15.25
CA PHE A 3 9.84 -8.68 14.85
C PHE A 3 10.62 -10.00 14.75
N PHE A 4 11.75 -10.03 14.04
CA PHE A 4 12.55 -11.25 13.85
C PHE A 4 13.15 -11.79 15.14
N VAL A 5 13.48 -10.90 16.07
CA VAL A 5 13.97 -11.30 17.39
C VAL A 5 12.83 -11.84 18.24
N LEU A 6 11.68 -11.19 18.23
CA LEU A 6 10.51 -11.59 19.04
C LEU A 6 9.91 -12.90 18.57
N ILE A 7 9.76 -13.10 17.25
CA ILE A 7 9.17 -14.34 16.69
C ILE A 7 10.06 -15.57 16.91
N SER A 8 11.38 -15.38 17.09
CA SER A 8 12.32 -16.47 17.38
C SER A 8 12.14 -17.07 18.79
N ARG A 9 11.39 -16.39 19.66
CA ARG A 9 11.10 -16.81 21.04
C ARG A 9 9.60 -17.12 21.14
N SER A 10 9.25 -18.40 21.34
CA SER A 10 7.84 -18.86 21.37
C SER A 10 6.96 -18.09 22.36
N GLU A 11 7.52 -17.73 23.53
CA GLU A 11 6.84 -16.94 24.58
C GLU A 11 6.51 -15.49 24.16
N LEU A 12 7.24 -14.92 23.19
CA LEU A 12 7.08 -13.52 22.75
C LEU A 12 6.37 -13.39 21.39
N SER A 13 5.91 -14.51 20.82
CA SER A 13 5.24 -14.55 19.52
C SER A 13 4.03 -13.60 19.46
N GLY A 14 3.22 -13.53 20.52
CA GLY A 14 2.09 -12.59 20.61
C GLY A 14 2.52 -11.11 20.59
N LEU A 15 3.63 -10.78 21.23
CA LEU A 15 4.18 -9.41 21.21
C LEU A 15 4.73 -9.04 19.82
N ALA A 16 5.31 -10.00 19.09
CA ALA A 16 5.74 -9.79 17.71
C ALA A 16 4.56 -9.39 16.82
N VAL A 17 3.41 -10.08 16.95
CA VAL A 17 2.19 -9.78 16.19
C VAL A 17 1.66 -8.39 16.53
N ILE A 18 1.61 -8.02 17.82
CA ILE A 18 1.15 -6.69 18.24
C ILE A 18 2.06 -5.59 17.68
N GLU A 19 3.38 -5.75 17.80
CA GLU A 19 4.37 -4.77 17.34
C GLU A 19 4.23 -4.47 15.85
N VAL A 20 4.13 -5.53 15.03
CA VAL A 20 3.91 -5.42 13.59
C VAL A 20 2.61 -4.69 13.29
N ASN A 21 1.49 -5.11 13.87
CA ASN A 21 0.20 -4.53 13.53
C ASN A 21 0.15 -3.05 13.93
N ILE A 22 0.78 -2.65 15.04
CA ILE A 22 0.92 -1.23 15.40
C ILE A 22 1.77 -0.48 14.38
N CYS A 23 2.90 -1.06 13.95
CA CYS A 23 3.78 -0.46 12.93
C CYS A 23 3.03 -0.28 11.60
N GLU A 24 2.37 -1.33 11.12
CA GLU A 24 1.56 -1.32 9.90
C GLU A 24 0.42 -0.30 9.99
N LEU A 25 -0.33 -0.30 11.10
CA LEU A 25 -1.43 0.64 11.29
C LEU A 25 -0.96 2.10 11.27
N THR A 26 0.20 2.38 11.89
CA THR A 26 0.81 3.71 11.88
C THR A 26 1.21 4.11 10.46
N LEU A 27 1.86 3.22 9.71
CA LEU A 27 2.21 3.45 8.32
C LEU A 27 0.98 3.65 7.43
N TYR A 28 -0.05 2.82 7.57
CA TYR A 28 -1.28 2.95 6.80
C TYR A 28 -2.03 4.26 7.12
N GLY A 29 -2.07 4.66 8.39
CA GLY A 29 -2.65 5.94 8.80
C GLY A 29 -1.92 7.13 8.19
N MET A 30 -0.59 7.21 8.37
CA MET A 30 0.22 8.30 7.83
C MET A 30 0.16 8.39 6.31
N THR A 31 0.24 7.25 5.62
CA THR A 31 0.18 7.24 4.15
C THR A 31 -1.20 7.55 3.62
N THR A 32 -2.27 7.12 4.29
CA THR A 32 -3.65 7.53 3.92
C THR A 32 -3.79 9.04 4.01
N LEU A 33 -3.37 9.66 5.12
CA LEU A 33 -3.39 11.12 5.27
C LEU A 33 -2.56 11.81 4.19
N ALA A 34 -1.34 11.32 3.93
CA ALA A 34 -0.48 11.85 2.88
C ALA A 34 -1.12 11.71 1.49
N THR A 35 -1.80 10.61 1.16
CA THR A 35 -2.51 10.46 -0.12
C THR A 35 -3.65 11.46 -0.25
N ILE A 36 -4.40 11.72 0.83
CA ILE A 36 -5.49 12.71 0.83
C ILE A 36 -4.94 14.13 0.62
N VAL A 37 -3.89 14.50 1.36
CA VAL A 37 -3.19 15.78 1.19
C VAL A 37 -2.60 15.89 -0.22
N GLY A 38 -2.01 14.81 -0.73
CA GLY A 38 -1.44 14.71 -2.07
C GLY A 38 -2.49 14.93 -3.16
N MET A 39 -3.66 14.28 -3.04
CA MET A 39 -4.80 14.50 -3.93
C MET A 39 -5.21 15.96 -3.94
N TRP A 40 -5.21 16.64 -2.79
CA TRP A 40 -5.53 18.06 -2.74
C TRP A 40 -4.46 18.95 -3.40
N GLN A 41 -3.17 18.72 -3.12
CA GLN A 41 -2.08 19.52 -3.68
C GLN A 41 -1.94 19.33 -5.20
N ILE A 42 -2.02 18.09 -5.69
CA ILE A 42 -1.85 17.77 -7.12
C ILE A 42 -3.04 18.25 -7.97
N ARG A 43 -4.22 18.52 -7.40
CA ARG A 43 -5.36 19.11 -8.14
C ARG A 43 -5.03 20.42 -8.85
N GLN A 44 -4.01 21.14 -8.39
CA GLN A 44 -3.53 22.36 -9.06
C GLN A 44 -2.93 22.09 -10.44
N LEU A 45 -2.44 20.88 -10.69
CA LEU A 45 -1.86 20.46 -11.99
C LEU A 45 -2.98 20.15 -12.99
N LYS A 46 -2.73 20.46 -14.27
CA LYS A 46 -3.69 20.22 -15.36
C LYS A 46 -3.91 18.72 -15.56
N PHE A 47 -5.17 18.31 -15.61
CA PHE A 47 -5.57 16.95 -15.95
C PHE A 47 -5.61 16.76 -17.48
N ASP A 48 -4.95 15.72 -17.98
CA ASP A 48 -4.90 15.34 -19.39
C ASP A 48 -5.85 14.16 -19.65
N GLY A 49 -7.10 14.48 -19.99
CA GLY A 49 -8.15 13.48 -20.26
C GLY A 49 -7.92 12.68 -21.54
N SER A 50 -7.10 13.19 -22.47
CA SER A 50 -6.76 12.51 -23.72
C SER A 50 -5.75 11.37 -23.54
N ARG A 51 -5.08 11.34 -22.38
CA ARG A 51 -4.07 10.34 -22.08
C ARG A 51 -4.73 8.99 -21.77
N ASN A 52 -4.49 8.00 -22.62
CA ASN A 52 -4.94 6.63 -22.38
C ASN A 52 -4.40 6.08 -21.05
N ILE A 53 -5.14 5.15 -20.47
CA ILE A 53 -4.69 4.40 -19.30
C ILE A 53 -3.41 3.66 -19.69
N GLN A 54 -2.32 3.95 -19.00
CA GLN A 54 -1.02 3.33 -19.27
C GLN A 54 -1.05 1.88 -18.79
N LEU A 55 -0.26 1.00 -19.42
CA LEU A 55 -0.10 -0.38 -18.99
C LEU A 55 0.25 -0.46 -17.48
N ASP A 56 1.08 0.46 -17.01
CA ASP A 56 1.45 0.59 -15.60
C ASP A 56 0.23 0.74 -14.68
N ASN A 57 -0.79 1.50 -15.10
CA ASN A 57 -2.01 1.70 -14.33
C ASN A 57 -2.90 0.43 -14.31
N ILE A 58 -2.93 -0.32 -15.41
CA ILE A 58 -3.68 -1.58 -15.49
C ILE A 58 -3.02 -2.63 -14.59
N LEU A 59 -1.69 -2.75 -14.65
CA LEU A 59 -0.92 -3.64 -13.80
C LEU A 59 -1.11 -3.31 -12.32
N LEU A 60 -1.17 -2.02 -11.96
CA LEU A 60 -1.44 -1.57 -10.59
C LEU A 60 -2.81 -2.07 -10.09
N ILE A 61 -3.86 -1.89 -10.90
CA ILE A 61 -5.22 -2.32 -10.56
C ILE A 61 -5.29 -3.85 -10.47
N GLY A 62 -4.64 -4.56 -11.38
CA GLY A 62 -4.56 -6.03 -11.34
C GLY A 62 -3.86 -6.53 -10.07
N ALA A 63 -2.72 -5.94 -9.71
CA ALA A 63 -1.97 -6.30 -8.51
C ALA A 63 -2.74 -6.02 -7.21
N GLN A 64 -3.54 -4.96 -7.18
CA GLN A 64 -4.37 -4.58 -6.04
C GLN A 64 -5.36 -5.68 -5.62
N THR A 65 -5.77 -6.56 -6.55
CA THR A 65 -6.63 -7.69 -6.23
C THR A 65 -6.02 -8.62 -5.16
N GLY A 66 -4.70 -8.80 -5.16
CA GLY A 66 -4.00 -9.58 -4.14
C GLY A 66 -4.13 -8.99 -2.74
N MET A 67 -3.94 -7.67 -2.61
CA MET A 67 -4.16 -6.96 -1.34
C MET A 67 -5.60 -7.14 -0.85
N TYR A 68 -6.58 -7.06 -1.75
CA TYR A 68 -7.99 -7.20 -1.40
C TYR A 68 -8.36 -8.61 -0.97
N ILE A 69 -7.89 -9.63 -1.69
CA ILE A 69 -8.09 -11.03 -1.31
C ILE A 69 -7.51 -11.28 0.08
N TYR A 70 -6.23 -10.92 0.29
CA TYR A 70 -5.57 -11.13 1.59
C TYR A 70 -6.31 -10.44 2.74
N SER A 71 -6.65 -9.16 2.58
CA SER A 71 -7.35 -8.40 3.62
C SER A 71 -8.78 -8.91 3.85
N MET A 72 -9.50 -9.33 2.81
CA MET A 72 -10.87 -9.85 2.95
C MET A 72 -10.89 -11.15 3.76
N PHE A 73 -10.04 -12.13 3.44
CA PHE A 73 -9.95 -13.37 4.21
C PHE A 73 -9.40 -13.14 5.62
N THR A 74 -8.49 -12.18 5.80
CA THR A 74 -8.04 -11.76 7.14
C THR A 74 -9.19 -11.19 7.97
N ILE A 75 -10.06 -10.37 7.36
CA ILE A 75 -11.22 -9.80 8.05
C ILE A 75 -12.22 -10.88 8.44
N ILE A 76 -12.57 -11.77 7.51
CA ILE A 76 -13.51 -12.86 7.79
C ILE A 76 -12.96 -13.75 8.93
N GLY A 77 -11.73 -14.25 8.81
CA GLY A 77 -11.13 -15.08 9.87
C GLY A 77 -11.05 -14.37 11.23
N GLY A 78 -10.80 -13.06 11.23
CA GLY A 78 -10.75 -12.27 12.45
C GLY A 78 -12.12 -12.04 13.10
N GLN A 79 -13.18 -11.82 12.32
CA GLN A 79 -14.53 -11.59 12.87
C GLN A 79 -15.09 -12.83 13.58
N PHE A 80 -14.75 -14.03 13.12
CA PHE A 80 -15.23 -15.29 13.70
C PHE A 80 -14.33 -15.83 14.83
N THR A 81 -13.19 -15.19 15.11
CA THR A 81 -12.22 -15.63 16.13
C THR A 81 -11.92 -14.50 17.12
N ILE A 82 -12.96 -14.04 17.84
CA ILE A 82 -12.90 -12.85 18.71
C ILE A 82 -12.03 -13.10 19.96
N GLU A 83 -10.74 -12.79 19.84
CA GLU A 83 -9.79 -12.61 20.94
C GLU A 83 -9.27 -11.16 20.97
N LYS A 84 -8.65 -10.71 22.07
CA LYS A 84 -8.18 -9.31 22.23
C LYS A 84 -7.23 -8.85 21.12
N ASN A 85 -6.34 -9.71 20.64
CA ASN A 85 -5.38 -9.36 19.57
C ASN A 85 -6.04 -9.33 18.19
N THR A 86 -7.17 -10.01 18.01
CA THR A 86 -7.87 -10.11 16.72
C THR A 86 -8.45 -8.77 16.28
N ILE A 87 -8.89 -7.92 17.23
CA ILE A 87 -9.41 -6.57 16.91
C ILE A 87 -8.34 -5.73 16.23
N LEU A 88 -7.09 -5.79 16.69
CA LEU A 88 -5.98 -5.04 16.11
C LEU A 88 -5.68 -5.52 14.68
N VAL A 89 -5.71 -6.84 14.45
CA VAL A 89 -5.55 -7.44 13.11
C VAL A 89 -6.69 -6.99 12.18
N LEU A 90 -7.94 -6.96 12.66
CA LEU A 90 -9.10 -6.50 11.91
C LEU A 90 -8.98 -5.03 11.51
N ILE A 91 -8.64 -4.16 12.45
CA ILE A 91 -8.44 -2.73 12.20
C ILE A 91 -7.29 -2.53 11.19
N THR A 92 -6.21 -3.28 11.33
CA THR A 92 -5.04 -3.20 10.42
C THR A 92 -5.41 -3.67 9.01
N ALA A 93 -6.20 -4.74 8.87
CA ALA A 93 -6.69 -5.21 7.59
C ALA A 93 -7.63 -4.20 6.90
N LEU A 94 -8.54 -3.57 7.66
CA LEU A 94 -9.40 -2.50 7.16
C LEU A 94 -8.60 -1.26 6.76
N ALA A 95 -7.63 -0.85 7.58
CA ALA A 95 -6.74 0.26 7.28
C ALA A 95 -5.92 0.01 6.00
N SER A 96 -5.44 -1.23 5.81
CA SER A 96 -4.76 -1.65 4.58
C SER A 96 -5.65 -1.52 3.34
N LEU A 97 -6.93 -1.94 3.41
CA LEU A 97 -7.88 -1.80 2.30
C LEU A 97 -8.10 -0.32 1.94
N LEU A 98 -8.37 0.51 2.95
CA LEU A 98 -8.59 1.94 2.75
C LEU A 98 -7.35 2.62 2.16
N GLN A 99 -6.18 2.38 2.76
CA GLN A 99 -4.93 2.96 2.30
C GLN A 99 -4.60 2.57 0.86
N THR A 100 -4.74 1.29 0.52
CA THR A 100 -4.51 0.77 -0.83
C THR A 100 -5.48 1.42 -1.83
N THR A 101 -6.75 1.58 -1.45
CA THR A 101 -7.77 2.23 -2.29
C THR A 101 -7.40 3.68 -2.58
N PHE A 102 -7.11 4.47 -1.53
CA PHE A 102 -6.73 5.87 -1.68
C PHE A 102 -5.44 6.06 -2.45
N GLN A 103 -4.44 5.19 -2.22
CA GLN A 103 -3.18 5.19 -2.96
C GLN A 103 -3.39 4.93 -4.44
N THR A 104 -4.18 3.92 -4.81
CA THR A 104 -4.46 3.63 -6.24
C THR A 104 -5.18 4.80 -6.88
N ILE A 105 -6.22 5.35 -6.24
CA ILE A 105 -6.95 6.52 -6.77
C ILE A 105 -5.99 7.69 -7.00
N PHE A 106 -5.14 7.98 -6.03
CA PHE A 106 -4.14 9.04 -6.13
C PHE A 106 -3.16 8.81 -7.29
N VAL A 107 -2.63 7.59 -7.45
CA VAL A 107 -1.69 7.27 -8.53
C VAL A 107 -2.36 7.38 -9.90
N LEU A 108 -3.58 6.87 -10.05
CA LEU A 108 -4.34 6.96 -11.30
C LEU A 108 -4.60 8.42 -11.69
N ASP A 109 -5.05 9.26 -10.75
CA ASP A 109 -5.28 10.69 -10.98
C ASP A 109 -3.98 11.44 -11.28
N ALA A 110 -2.94 11.27 -10.45
CA ALA A 110 -1.66 11.95 -10.60
C ALA A 110 -0.91 11.55 -11.88
N SER A 111 -1.05 10.30 -12.36
CA SER A 111 -0.45 9.84 -13.62
C SER A 111 -0.94 10.61 -14.85
N ARG A 112 -2.15 11.19 -14.76
CA ARG A 112 -2.78 11.98 -15.82
C ARG A 112 -2.60 13.48 -15.63
N ARG A 113 -1.84 13.91 -14.62
CA ARG A 113 -1.60 15.32 -14.32
C ARG A 113 -0.20 15.76 -14.69
N SER A 114 -0.06 17.01 -15.11
CA SER A 114 1.23 17.62 -15.44
C SER A 114 1.18 19.13 -15.24
N CYS A 115 2.35 19.72 -14.96
CA CYS A 115 2.50 21.17 -14.89
C CYS A 115 2.31 21.80 -16.27
N VAL A 116 1.68 22.97 -16.30
CA VAL A 116 1.51 23.76 -17.52
C VAL A 116 2.01 25.19 -17.39
N THR A 117 2.05 25.75 -16.17
CA THR A 117 2.55 27.11 -15.95
C THR A 117 3.99 27.13 -15.42
N PRO A 118 4.79 28.17 -15.73
CA PRO A 118 6.10 28.40 -15.13
C PRO A 118 6.08 28.38 -13.59
N ASP A 119 5.03 28.95 -12.98
CA ASP A 119 4.85 28.97 -11.52
C ASP A 119 4.69 27.56 -10.94
N GLN A 120 3.94 26.68 -11.60
CA GLN A 120 3.78 25.28 -11.16
C GLN A 120 5.09 24.51 -11.23
N ILE A 121 5.96 24.82 -12.20
CA ILE A 121 7.27 24.16 -12.34
C ILE A 121 8.24 24.63 -11.26
N LYS A 122 8.15 25.90 -10.86
CA LYS A 122 8.94 26.45 -9.77
C LYS A 122 8.47 25.91 -8.41
N ARG A 123 7.16 25.96 -8.14
CA ARG A 123 6.57 25.56 -6.84
C ARG A 123 6.45 24.05 -6.66
N LYS A 124 6.28 23.28 -7.74
CA LYS A 124 6.18 21.81 -7.75
C LYS A 124 5.14 21.27 -6.76
N PRO A 125 3.86 21.70 -6.87
CA PRO A 125 2.82 21.35 -5.90
C PRO A 125 2.69 19.83 -5.77
N GLY A 126 2.67 19.32 -4.54
CA GLY A 126 2.53 17.89 -4.25
C GLY A 126 3.83 17.07 -4.32
N ARG A 127 4.97 17.64 -4.76
CA ARG A 127 6.20 16.85 -4.99
C ARG A 127 6.78 16.26 -3.72
N GLU A 128 6.73 17.01 -2.62
CA GLU A 128 7.18 16.56 -1.31
C GLU A 128 6.34 15.38 -0.82
N ILE A 129 5.01 15.46 -0.98
CA ILE A 129 4.09 14.37 -0.64
C ILE A 129 4.36 13.12 -1.49
N VAL A 130 4.58 13.27 -2.80
CA VAL A 130 4.96 12.13 -3.66
C VAL A 130 6.28 11.51 -3.19
N THR A 131 7.23 12.33 -2.74
CA THR A 131 8.52 11.86 -2.21
C THR A 131 8.34 11.10 -0.90
N PHE A 132 7.51 11.61 0.01
CA PHE A 132 7.15 10.89 1.24
C PHE A 132 6.49 9.54 0.92
N LEU A 133 5.48 9.55 0.03
CA LEU A 133 4.76 8.34 -0.38
C LEU A 133 5.67 7.30 -1.03
N LEU A 134 6.71 7.71 -1.77
CA LEU A 134 7.73 6.82 -2.32
C LEU A 134 8.48 6.08 -1.23
N VAL A 135 9.02 6.80 -0.24
CA VAL A 135 9.79 6.21 0.86
C VAL A 135 8.91 5.28 1.69
N THR A 136 7.70 5.71 2.03
CA THR A 136 6.78 4.88 2.82
C THR A 136 6.26 3.66 2.06
N ASN A 137 6.01 3.75 0.74
CA ASN A 137 5.62 2.57 -0.03
C ASN A 137 6.78 1.56 -0.14
N LEU A 138 8.01 2.04 -0.28
CA LEU A 138 9.18 1.17 -0.26
C LEU A 138 9.34 0.48 1.12
N ALA A 139 9.09 1.20 2.22
CA ALA A 139 9.09 0.61 3.55
C ALA A 139 7.99 -0.45 3.73
N MET A 140 6.75 -0.15 3.30
CA MET A 140 5.64 -1.12 3.32
C MET A 140 5.90 -2.33 2.43
N TRP A 141 6.53 -2.14 1.26
CA TRP A 141 6.97 -3.23 0.40
C TRP A 141 7.98 -4.13 1.13
N LEU A 142 8.99 -3.53 1.76
CA LEU A 142 10.01 -4.28 2.49
C LEU A 142 9.40 -5.09 3.64
N ILE A 143 8.48 -4.51 4.41
CA ILE A 143 7.74 -5.20 5.48
C ILE A 143 6.97 -6.39 4.89
N ASN A 144 6.18 -6.18 3.84
CA ASN A 144 5.40 -7.25 3.21
C ASN A 144 6.29 -8.35 2.60
N THR A 145 7.46 -8.03 2.08
CA THR A 145 8.38 -9.04 1.54
C THR A 145 9.07 -9.82 2.64
N LEU A 146 9.57 -9.15 3.68
CA LEU A 146 10.38 -9.76 4.72
C LEU A 146 9.56 -10.50 5.79
N GLU A 147 8.35 -10.03 6.05
CA GLU A 147 7.54 -10.49 7.18
C GLU A 147 6.43 -11.44 6.76
N LYS A 148 5.62 -11.01 5.78
CA LYS A 148 4.48 -11.79 5.27
C LYS A 148 4.89 -13.04 4.49
N SER A 149 6.13 -13.16 4.05
CA SER A 149 6.67 -14.40 3.46
C SER A 149 6.72 -15.59 4.43
N ARG A 150 6.45 -15.38 5.74
CA ARG A 150 6.34 -16.47 6.73
C ARG A 150 4.87 -16.81 7.01
N ALA A 151 4.45 -17.98 6.53
CA ALA A 151 3.11 -18.54 6.75
C ALA A 151 2.79 -18.80 8.23
N ASP A 152 3.82 -19.04 9.06
CA ASP A 152 3.69 -19.34 10.50
C ASP A 152 3.31 -18.12 11.38
N SER A 153 3.20 -16.93 10.81
CA SER A 153 3.00 -15.68 11.56
C SER A 153 1.55 -15.45 12.04
N HIS A 154 0.60 -16.29 11.61
CA HIS A 154 -0.84 -16.03 11.71
C HIS A 154 -1.60 -17.26 12.27
N PRO A 155 -1.40 -17.62 13.55
CA PRO A 155 -2.00 -18.81 14.14
C PRO A 155 -3.54 -18.77 14.16
N ILE A 156 -4.13 -17.57 14.22
CA ILE A 156 -5.58 -17.36 14.27
C ILE A 156 -6.24 -17.76 12.94
N GLN A 157 -5.70 -17.29 11.81
CA GLN A 157 -6.24 -17.59 10.48
C GLN A 157 -6.02 -19.06 10.10
N LEU A 158 -4.87 -19.63 10.49
CA LEU A 158 -4.59 -21.06 10.35
C LEU A 158 -5.59 -21.93 11.12
N HIS A 159 -5.97 -21.52 12.33
CA HIS A 159 -6.96 -22.24 13.13
C HIS A 159 -8.37 -22.16 12.51
N PHE A 160 -8.75 -21.02 11.95
CA PHE A 160 -10.08 -20.83 11.35
C PHE A 160 -10.24 -21.50 9.99
N TYR A 161 -9.32 -21.26 9.05
CA TYR A 161 -9.42 -21.79 7.68
C TYR A 161 -8.80 -23.18 7.51
N GLY A 162 -7.98 -23.61 8.47
CA GLY A 162 -7.12 -24.77 8.32
C GLY A 162 -5.87 -24.46 7.49
N LEU A 163 -4.85 -25.30 7.66
CA LEU A 163 -3.53 -25.13 7.06
C LEU A 163 -3.59 -24.96 5.54
N TRP A 164 -4.29 -25.87 4.84
CA TRP A 164 -4.29 -25.91 3.37
C TRP A 164 -5.00 -24.73 2.73
N ALA A 165 -6.19 -24.37 3.21
CA ALA A 165 -6.95 -23.25 2.63
C ALA A 165 -6.23 -21.92 2.85
N TRP A 166 -5.72 -21.67 4.07
CA TRP A 166 -4.96 -20.46 4.37
C TRP A 166 -3.66 -20.39 3.57
N THR A 167 -2.95 -21.51 3.42
CA THR A 167 -1.74 -21.62 2.59
C THR A 167 -2.08 -21.22 1.15
N ILE A 168 -3.12 -21.79 0.54
CA ILE A 168 -3.50 -21.44 -0.85
C ILE A 168 -3.84 -19.95 -0.96
N ILE A 169 -4.65 -19.40 -0.05
CA ILE A 169 -5.04 -17.99 -0.05
C ILE A 169 -3.80 -17.09 0.01
N THR A 170 -2.89 -17.35 0.94
CA THR A 170 -1.68 -16.54 1.13
C THR A 170 -0.72 -16.67 -0.04
N HIS A 171 -0.47 -17.88 -0.54
CA HIS A 171 0.43 -18.09 -1.69
C HIS A 171 -0.06 -17.47 -3.00
N VAL A 172 -1.38 -17.32 -3.19
CA VAL A 172 -1.93 -16.60 -4.35
C VAL A 172 -1.93 -15.08 -4.13
N SER A 173 -2.37 -14.63 -2.96
CA SER A 173 -2.61 -13.20 -2.71
C SER A 173 -1.34 -12.42 -2.38
N MET A 174 -0.39 -12.99 -1.65
CA MET A 174 0.80 -12.28 -1.18
C MET A 174 1.77 -11.87 -2.30
N PRO A 175 2.07 -12.70 -3.32
CA PRO A 175 2.90 -12.26 -4.44
C PRO A 175 2.30 -11.06 -5.18
N LEU A 176 0.97 -11.07 -5.39
CA LEU A 176 0.24 -9.95 -5.99
C LEU A 176 0.26 -8.71 -5.11
N ALA A 177 0.08 -8.87 -3.79
CA ALA A 177 0.17 -7.80 -2.81
C ALA A 177 1.57 -7.15 -2.76
N ILE A 178 2.63 -7.97 -2.78
CA ILE A 178 4.01 -7.51 -2.85
C ILE A 178 4.26 -6.78 -4.17
N PHE A 179 3.78 -7.35 -5.28
CA PHE A 179 3.89 -6.73 -6.60
C PHE A 179 3.17 -5.37 -6.65
N TYR A 180 1.98 -5.25 -6.05
CA TYR A 180 1.27 -3.97 -5.94
C TYR A 180 2.12 -2.90 -5.25
N ARG A 181 2.74 -3.21 -4.11
CA ARG A 181 3.56 -2.25 -3.34
C ARG A 181 4.80 -1.80 -4.12
N PHE A 182 5.46 -2.76 -4.78
CA PHE A 182 6.58 -2.48 -5.66
C PHE A 182 6.17 -1.58 -6.83
N HIS A 183 5.13 -1.98 -7.56
CA HIS A 183 4.68 -1.30 -8.76
C HIS A 183 4.08 0.09 -8.46
N SER A 184 3.38 0.24 -7.34
CA SER A 184 2.93 1.55 -6.83
C SER A 184 4.11 2.52 -6.62
N THR A 185 5.23 2.02 -6.08
CA THR A 185 6.47 2.80 -5.91
C THR A 185 7.04 3.22 -7.28
N VAL A 186 7.03 2.33 -8.26
CA VAL A 186 7.46 2.65 -9.64
C VAL A 186 6.57 3.73 -10.26
N CYS A 187 5.25 3.59 -10.16
CA CYS A 187 4.30 4.59 -10.67
C CYS A 187 4.50 5.97 -10.01
N LEU A 188 4.67 6.01 -8.68
CA LEU A 188 4.97 7.25 -7.96
C LEU A 188 6.29 7.88 -8.42
N CYS A 189 7.30 7.08 -8.74
CA CYS A 189 8.60 7.55 -9.22
C CYS A 189 8.46 8.19 -10.61
N GLU A 190 7.66 7.58 -11.48
CA GLU A 190 7.35 8.15 -12.79
C GLU A 190 6.53 9.44 -12.67
N ILE A 191 5.56 9.51 -11.75
CA ILE A 191 4.83 10.75 -11.44
C ILE A 191 5.81 11.84 -10.98
N TRP A 192 6.68 11.54 -10.03
CA TRP A 192 7.67 12.48 -9.50
C TRP A 192 8.61 13.03 -10.59
N LYS A 193 9.02 12.18 -11.54
CA LYS A 193 9.89 12.56 -12.67
C LYS A 193 9.17 13.34 -13.76
N ARG A 194 7.93 12.96 -14.09
CA ARG A 194 7.20 13.46 -15.28
C ARG A 194 6.30 14.66 -14.99
N ALA A 195 5.66 14.72 -13.82
CA ALA A 195 4.62 15.70 -13.54
C ALA A 195 5.11 17.16 -13.58
N TYR A 196 6.43 17.39 -13.46
CA TYR A 196 7.05 18.72 -13.38
C TYR A 196 7.95 19.07 -14.59
N LYS A 197 7.81 18.37 -15.72
CA LYS A 197 8.49 18.71 -16.99
C LYS A 197 7.50 19.34 -17.98
N ILE A 198 7.88 20.44 -18.63
CA ILE A 198 7.09 21.03 -19.74
C ILE A 198 7.10 20.06 -20.91
N LYS A 199 5.91 19.72 -21.43
CA LYS A 199 5.81 19.10 -22.76
C LYS A 199 6.13 20.17 -23.81
N PRO A 200 7.06 19.94 -24.75
CA PRO A 200 7.51 20.94 -25.73
C PRO A 200 6.43 21.43 -26.71
N THR A 201 5.19 20.94 -26.62
CA THR A 201 4.05 21.33 -27.47
C THR A 201 3.50 22.75 -27.19
N TYR A 202 4.11 23.51 -26.28
CA TYR A 202 3.73 24.89 -25.92
C TYR A 202 4.87 25.91 -26.12
N MET A 203 5.93 25.53 -26.85
CA MET A 203 6.91 26.46 -27.46
C MET A 203 6.60 26.58 -28.95
#